data_AF-A0A077UNG3-F1
#
_entry.id   AF-A0A077UNG3-F1
#
_cell.length_a   1.000
_cell.length_b   1.000
_cell.length_c   1.000
_cell.angle_alpha   90.00
_cell.angle_beta   90.00
_cell.angle_gamma   90.00
#
_symmetry.space_group_name_H-M   'P 1'
#
loop_
_entity.id
_entity.type
_entity.pdbx_description
1 polymer ?
#
loop_
_entity_poly.entity_id
_entity_poly.type
_entity_poly.pdbx_seq_one_letter_code
_entity_poly.pdbx_strand_id
1 'polypeptide(L)'
;MGPIEPDINLRVPDMRPKIGPDTGVAIETLKLLAKMDAQKENIRTVIAPEHKHKHKDIENGLKGEEKVLIEQMAQHCKAFKANFKGAAQGDWVKSAMSEIDSIKNDLKKINS
;
A
#
# COMPACT_ATOMS: atom_id res chain seq x y z
N MET A 1 -37.00 43.85 78.72
CA MET A 1 -35.68 43.30 78.35
C MET A 1 -35.83 41.78 78.42
N GLY A 2 -36.22 41.17 77.30
CA GLY A 2 -36.34 39.71 77.14
C GLY A 2 -35.15 39.17 76.35
N PRO A 3 -34.87 37.86 76.39
CA PRO A 3 -33.73 37.27 75.69
C PRO A 3 -33.90 37.44 74.18
N ILE A 4 -32.84 37.95 73.54
CA ILE A 4 -32.73 38.08 72.08
C ILE A 4 -32.38 36.69 71.54
N GLU A 5 -33.31 36.06 70.83
CA GLU A 5 -33.00 34.87 70.05
C GLU A 5 -32.12 35.25 68.86
N PRO A 6 -31.01 34.55 68.58
CA PRO A 6 -30.25 34.80 67.36
C PRO A 6 -31.00 34.16 66.18
N ASP A 7 -31.54 34.99 65.30
CA ASP A 7 -32.07 34.58 64.00
C ASP A 7 -30.92 34.19 63.08
N ILE A 8 -30.55 32.92 63.09
CA ILE A 8 -29.51 32.35 62.22
C ILE A 8 -30.19 31.83 60.94
N ASN A 9 -30.75 32.72 60.14
CA ASN A 9 -30.96 32.44 58.71
C ASN A 9 -29.62 32.59 57.96
N LEU A 10 -28.69 31.67 58.22
CA LEU A 10 -27.46 31.57 57.44
C LEU A 10 -27.80 30.95 56.08
N ARG A 11 -28.26 31.78 55.14
CA ARG A 11 -28.39 31.37 53.73
C ARG A 11 -26.98 31.20 53.17
N VAL A 12 -26.42 30.01 53.33
CA VAL A 12 -25.15 29.64 52.71
C VAL A 12 -25.37 29.70 51.18
N PRO A 13 -24.65 30.55 50.43
CA PRO A 13 -24.69 30.46 48.97
C PRO A 13 -24.18 29.07 48.59
N ASP A 14 -24.93 28.33 47.79
CA ASP A 14 -24.48 27.05 47.27
C ASP A 14 -23.27 27.29 46.36
N MET A 15 -22.07 27.18 46.95
CA MET A 15 -20.77 27.32 46.31
C MET A 15 -20.33 26.00 45.67
N ARG A 16 -21.25 25.04 45.44
CA ARG A 16 -20.92 23.86 44.65
C ARG A 16 -20.41 24.32 43.28
N PRO A 17 -19.19 23.93 42.87
CA PRO A 17 -18.75 24.17 41.52
C PRO A 17 -19.79 23.54 40.59
N LYS A 18 -20.43 24.36 39.75
CA LYS A 18 -21.27 23.84 38.67
C LYS A 18 -20.36 23.17 37.65
N ILE A 19 -19.95 21.94 37.94
CA ILE A 19 -19.33 21.06 36.96
C ILE A 19 -20.48 20.55 36.08
N GLY A 20 -20.95 21.41 35.17
CA GLY A 20 -21.63 20.93 33.98
C GLY A 20 -20.58 20.26 33.07
N PRO A 21 -20.96 19.27 32.26
CA PRO A 21 -20.04 18.71 31.28
C PRO A 21 -19.52 19.86 30.42
N ASP A 22 -18.20 19.98 30.28
CA ASP A 22 -17.54 21.04 29.53
C ASP A 22 -18.00 20.95 28.06
N THR A 23 -19.08 21.65 27.74
CA THR A 23 -19.92 21.38 26.56
C THR A 23 -19.16 21.72 25.28
N GLY A 24 -18.19 22.63 25.37
CA GLY A 24 -17.26 22.95 24.29
C GLY A 24 -16.35 21.78 23.92
N VAL A 25 -15.86 21.03 24.90
CA VAL A 25 -15.01 19.85 24.68
C VAL A 25 -15.82 18.73 24.02
N ALA A 26 -17.06 18.53 24.45
CA ALA A 26 -17.96 17.53 23.85
C ALA A 26 -18.28 17.85 22.37
N ILE A 27 -18.57 19.11 22.05
CA ILE A 27 -18.85 19.55 20.67
C ILE A 27 -17.64 19.35 19.76
N GLU A 28 -16.43 19.71 20.22
CA GLU A 28 -15.23 19.56 19.41
C GLU A 28 -14.87 18.09 19.18
N THR A 29 -15.08 17.25 20.19
CA THR A 29 -14.93 15.78 20.07
C THR A 29 -15.89 15.20 19.03
N LEU A 30 -17.15 15.62 19.01
CA LEU A 30 -18.14 15.16 18.02
C LEU A 30 -17.77 15.58 16.59
N LYS A 31 -17.24 16.79 16.39
CA LYS A 31 -16.75 17.24 15.07
C LYS A 31 -15.57 16.40 14.58
N LEU A 32 -14.65 16.04 15.46
CA LEU A 32 -13.50 15.19 15.12
C LEU A 32 -13.95 13.78 14.73
N LEU A 33 -14.91 13.20 15.45
CA LEU A 33 -15.47 11.88 15.12
C LEU A 33 -16.13 11.89 13.73
N ALA A 34 -16.93 12.93 13.42
CA ALA A 34 -17.55 13.07 12.11
C ALA A 34 -16.51 13.19 10.97
N LYS A 35 -15.43 13.95 11.18
CA LYS A 35 -14.31 14.05 10.23
C LYS A 35 -13.61 12.70 10.04
N MET A 36 -13.38 11.96 11.13
CA MET A 36 -12.78 10.63 11.08
C MET A 36 -13.66 9.65 10.30
N ASP A 37 -14.98 9.67 10.51
CA ASP A 37 -15.88 8.77 9.80
C ASP A 37 -15.96 9.09 8.31
N ALA A 38 -15.97 10.38 7.94
CA ALA A 38 -15.85 10.80 6.55
C ALA A 38 -14.53 10.36 5.90
N GLN A 39 -13.41 10.44 6.64
CA GLN A 39 -12.11 9.95 6.16
C GLN A 39 -12.10 8.44 6.00
N LYS A 40 -12.66 7.68 6.95
CA LYS A 40 -12.79 6.22 6.83
C LYS A 40 -13.61 5.83 5.62
N GLU A 41 -14.70 6.54 5.36
CA GLU A 41 -15.54 6.28 4.19
C GLU A 41 -14.81 6.59 2.89
N ASN A 42 -14.10 7.72 2.82
CA ASN A 42 -13.27 8.05 1.66
C ASN A 42 -12.16 7.02 1.42
N ILE A 43 -11.53 6.51 2.49
CA ILE A 43 -10.53 5.45 2.38
C ILE A 43 -11.15 4.18 1.80
N ARG A 44 -12.32 3.77 2.29
CA ARG A 44 -12.99 2.53 1.87
C ARG A 44 -13.53 2.60 0.45
N THR A 45 -14.10 3.73 0.06
CA THR A 45 -14.85 3.86 -1.19
C THR A 45 -14.01 4.38 -2.35
N VAL A 46 -12.94 5.12 -2.09
CA VAL A 46 -12.10 5.74 -3.13
C VAL A 46 -10.68 5.21 -3.06
N ILE A 47 -9.98 5.44 -1.95
CA ILE A 47 -8.52 5.21 -1.88
C ILE A 47 -8.19 3.72 -2.01
N ALA A 48 -8.86 2.84 -1.26
CA ALA A 48 -8.56 1.41 -1.28
C ALA A 48 -8.89 0.76 -2.65
N PRO A 49 -10.05 1.01 -3.29
CA PRO A 49 -10.32 0.54 -4.64
C PRO A 49 -9.32 1.06 -5.69
N GLU A 50 -8.99 2.35 -5.67
CA GLU A 50 -8.01 2.91 -6.61
C GLU A 50 -6.61 2.33 -6.42
N HIS A 51 -6.17 2.16 -5.18
CA HIS A 51 -4.88 1.56 -4.88
C HIS A 51 -4.82 0.11 -5.40
N LYS A 52 -5.91 -0.65 -5.22
CA LYS A 52 -6.02 -2.02 -5.75
C LYS A 52 -5.95 -2.03 -7.28
N HIS A 53 -6.60 -1.09 -7.95
CA HIS A 53 -6.55 -0.98 -9.40
C HIS A 53 -5.14 -0.65 -9.89
N LYS A 54 -4.51 0.38 -9.32
CA LYS A 54 -3.13 0.78 -9.63
C LYS A 54 -2.14 -0.35 -9.42
N HIS A 55 -2.27 -1.08 -8.31
CA HIS A 55 -1.44 -2.26 -8.05
C HIS A 55 -1.57 -3.30 -9.15
N LYS A 56 -2.81 -3.63 -9.56
CA LYS A 56 -3.06 -4.61 -10.62
C LYS A 56 -2.51 -4.14 -11.97
N ASP A 57 -2.63 -2.86 -12.29
CA ASP A 57 -2.12 -2.30 -13.54
C ASP A 57 -0.58 -2.37 -13.58
N ILE A 58 0.08 -2.01 -12.47
CA ILE A 58 1.53 -2.14 -12.33
C ILE A 58 1.97 -3.60 -12.45
N GLU A 59 1.28 -4.52 -11.76
CA GLU A 59 1.59 -5.95 -11.82
C GLU A 59 1.49 -6.49 -13.26
N ASN A 60 0.43 -6.12 -13.98
CA ASN A 60 0.26 -6.51 -15.38
C ASN A 60 1.30 -5.88 -16.30
N GLY A 61 1.66 -4.62 -16.06
CA GLY A 61 2.72 -3.92 -16.79
C GLY A 61 4.06 -4.62 -16.63
N LEU A 62 4.46 -4.93 -15.39
CA LEU A 62 5.71 -5.64 -15.10
C LEU A 62 5.75 -7.03 -15.73
N LYS A 63 4.65 -7.80 -15.66
CA LYS A 63 4.56 -9.10 -16.36
C LYS A 63 4.70 -8.96 -17.87
N GLY A 64 4.13 -7.91 -18.46
CA GLY A 64 4.26 -7.59 -19.88
C GLY A 64 5.71 -7.26 -20.26
N GLU A 65 6.37 -6.42 -19.47
CA GLU A 65 7.77 -6.02 -19.67
C GLU A 65 8.74 -7.21 -19.51
N GLU A 66 8.54 -8.05 -18.48
CA GLU A 66 9.32 -9.28 -18.27
C GLU A 66 9.21 -10.22 -19.48
N LYS A 67 8.00 -10.39 -20.02
CA LYS A 67 7.78 -11.19 -21.22
C LYS A 67 8.56 -10.66 -22.42
N VAL A 68 8.53 -9.35 -22.66
CA VAL A 68 9.28 -8.70 -23.75
C VAL A 68 10.79 -8.90 -23.56
N LEU A 69 11.30 -8.74 -22.34
CA LEU A 69 12.72 -8.94 -22.03
C LEU A 69 13.16 -10.38 -22.30
N ILE A 70 12.36 -11.37 -21.91
CA ILE A 70 12.62 -12.79 -22.16
C ILE A 70 12.63 -13.10 -23.66
N GLU A 71 11.68 -12.54 -24.43
CA GLU A 71 11.62 -12.70 -25.87
C GLU A 71 12.86 -12.10 -26.57
N GLN A 72 13.28 -10.90 -26.16
CA GLN A 72 14.50 -10.26 -26.64
C GLN A 72 15.73 -11.10 -26.33
N MET A 73 15.87 -11.59 -25.10
CA MET A 73 17.01 -12.43 -24.71
C MET A 73 17.06 -13.74 -25.51
N ALA A 74 15.90 -14.38 -25.72
CA ALA A 74 15.82 -15.58 -26.54
C ALA A 74 16.18 -15.31 -28.02
N GLN A 75 15.85 -14.14 -28.56
CA GLN A 75 16.29 -13.70 -29.89
C GLN A 75 17.80 -13.45 -29.93
N HIS A 76 18.37 -12.79 -28.92
CA HIS A 76 19.82 -12.60 -28.79
C HIS A 76 20.57 -13.94 -28.73
N CYS A 77 20.10 -14.93 -27.96
CA CYS A 77 20.65 -16.28 -27.96
C CYS A 77 20.64 -16.89 -29.37
N LYS A 78 19.53 -16.76 -30.10
CA LYS A 78 19.42 -17.29 -31.48
C LYS A 78 20.39 -16.61 -32.45
N ALA A 79 20.53 -15.29 -32.35
CA ALA A 79 21.45 -14.51 -33.18
C ALA A 79 22.90 -14.84 -32.84
N PHE A 80 23.26 -14.87 -31.55
CA PHE A 80 24.60 -15.21 -31.08
C PHE A 80 25.00 -16.63 -31.50
N LYS A 81 24.10 -17.61 -31.35
CA LYS A 81 24.32 -18.98 -31.84
C LYS A 81 24.60 -19.04 -33.34
N ALA A 82 23.96 -18.17 -34.14
CA ALA A 82 24.15 -18.16 -35.59
C ALA A 82 25.59 -17.77 -35.99
N ASN A 83 26.30 -16.98 -35.17
CA ASN A 83 27.70 -16.61 -35.42
C ASN A 83 28.63 -17.84 -35.42
N PHE A 84 28.28 -18.91 -34.72
CA PHE A 84 29.07 -20.14 -34.67
C PHE A 84 28.91 -21.02 -35.91
N LYS A 85 27.95 -20.76 -36.80
CA LYS A 85 27.75 -21.57 -38.02
C LYS A 85 28.95 -21.51 -38.98
N GLY A 86 29.69 -20.41 -38.97
CA GLY A 86 30.91 -20.23 -39.77
C GLY A 86 32.19 -20.63 -39.05
N ALA A 87 32.11 -21.00 -37.76
CA ALA A 87 33.28 -21.35 -36.96
C ALA A 87 33.68 -22.84 -37.16
N ALA A 88 34.95 -23.15 -36.90
CA ALA A 88 35.43 -24.53 -36.87
C ALA A 88 34.73 -25.32 -35.74
N GLN A 89 34.06 -26.42 -36.08
CA GLN A 89 33.14 -27.16 -35.19
C GLN A 89 33.84 -28.11 -34.21
N GLY A 90 34.78 -27.57 -33.42
CA GLY A 90 35.39 -28.28 -32.31
C GLY A 90 34.42 -28.50 -31.14
N ASP A 91 34.83 -29.30 -30.16
CA ASP A 91 33.98 -29.65 -29.01
C ASP A 91 33.54 -28.42 -28.21
N TRP A 92 34.42 -27.41 -28.10
CA TRP A 92 34.09 -26.15 -27.45
C TRP A 92 32.93 -25.41 -28.15
N VAL A 93 32.87 -25.43 -29.50
CA VAL A 93 31.77 -24.79 -30.25
C VAL A 93 30.47 -25.54 -30.03
N LYS A 94 30.51 -26.88 -30.02
CA LYS A 94 29.32 -27.70 -29.76
C LYS A 94 28.79 -27.47 -28.34
N SER A 95 29.67 -27.43 -27.34
CA SER A 95 29.31 -27.12 -25.96
C SER A 95 28.69 -25.73 -25.84
N ALA A 96 29.32 -24.70 -26.41
CA ALA A 96 28.79 -23.34 -26.41
C ALA A 96 27.40 -23.25 -27.07
N MET A 97 27.21 -23.89 -28.22
CA MET A 97 25.91 -23.92 -28.90
C MET A 97 24.83 -24.65 -28.08
N SER A 98 25.20 -25.69 -27.33
CA SER A 98 24.29 -26.43 -26.44
C SER A 98 23.91 -25.60 -25.21
N GLU A 99 24.87 -24.91 -24.59
CA GLU A 99 24.61 -24.01 -23.46
C GLU A 99 23.66 -22.87 -23.87
N ILE A 100 23.86 -22.28 -25.06
CA ILE A 100 22.97 -21.24 -25.59
C ILE A 100 21.53 -21.77 -25.78
N ASP A 101 21.36 -23.01 -26.25
CA ASP A 101 20.04 -23.64 -26.36
C ASP A 101 19.41 -23.88 -24.98
N SER A 102 20.21 -24.31 -23.99
CA SER A 102 19.73 -24.50 -22.61
C SER A 102 19.22 -23.19 -22.03
N ILE A 103 20.01 -22.11 -22.12
CA ILE A 103 19.62 -20.76 -21.64
C ILE A 103 18.32 -20.32 -22.29
N LYS A 104 18.21 -20.46 -23.62
CA LYS A 104 16.99 -20.11 -24.34
C LYS A 104 15.77 -20.92 -23.87
N ASN A 105 15.94 -22.19 -23.57
CA ASN A 105 14.86 -23.04 -23.08
C ASN A 105 14.46 -22.68 -21.65
N ASP A 106 15.43 -22.37 -20.79
CA ASP A 106 15.16 -21.96 -19.42
C ASP A 106 14.45 -20.60 -19.36
N LEU A 107 14.85 -19.64 -20.21
CA LEU A 107 14.15 -18.37 -20.40
C LEU A 107 12.68 -18.55 -20.76
N LYS A 108 12.33 -19.51 -21.63
CA LYS A 108 10.93 -19.79 -21.99
C LYS A 108 10.11 -20.34 -20.83
N LYS A 109 10.73 -21.09 -19.91
CA LYS A 109 10.04 -21.67 -18.75
C LYS A 109 9.62 -20.62 -17.73
N ILE A 110 10.30 -19.46 -17.69
CA ILE A 110 9.96 -18.35 -16.78
C ILE A 110 8.54 -17.80 -17.09
N ASN A 111 8.13 -17.83 -18.37
CA ASN A 111 6.83 -17.35 -18.83
C ASN A 111 5.76 -18.46 -18.99
N SER A 112 6.06 -19.71 -18.61
CA SER A 112 5.16 -20.86 -18.78
C SER A 112 4.36 -21.13 -17.51
#